data_AF-A0A836P487-F1
#
_entry.id   AF-A0A836P487-F1
#
_cell.length_a   1.000
_cell.length_b   1.000
_cell.length_c   1.000
_cell.angle_alpha   90.00
_cell.angle_beta   90.00
_cell.angle_gamma   90.00
#
_symmetry.space_group_name_H-M   'P 1'
#
loop_
_entity.id
_entity.type
_entity.pdbx_description
1 polymer ?
#
loop_
_entity_poly.entity_id
_entity_poly.type
_entity_poly.pdbx_seq_one_letter_code
_entity_poly.pdbx_strand_id
1 'polypeptide(L)'
;MQSNVFVGNLAKNPTLSGSGDRAYCRFTLISNEYAGRDGEGAARERTVTLSFVAFKSMADRIARNCMKGDQLIVEHRIANNNREVDGETVYGFDFIAERVQFGAPGKEKREHLAENQGSND
;
A
#
# COMPACT_ATOMS: atom_id res chain seq x y z
N MET A 1 -3.95 -18.01 -13.98
CA MET A 1 -2.94 -17.00 -13.64
C MET A 1 -3.68 -15.73 -13.25
N GLN A 2 -3.33 -15.10 -12.12
CA GLN A 2 -3.96 -13.84 -11.69
C GLN A 2 -3.17 -12.65 -12.27
N SER A 3 -3.86 -11.57 -12.61
CA SER A 3 -3.25 -10.31 -13.06
C SER A 3 -4.01 -9.15 -12.42
N ASN A 4 -3.49 -8.63 -11.31
CA ASN A 4 -4.11 -7.53 -10.58
C ASN A 4 -3.09 -6.41 -10.37
N VAL A 5 -3.56 -5.17 -10.48
CA VAL A 5 -2.77 -3.97 -10.18
C VAL A 5 -3.59 -3.05 -9.29
N PHE A 6 -2.97 -2.55 -8.23
CA PHE A 6 -3.53 -1.50 -7.40
C PHE A 6 -2.58 -0.30 -7.38
N VAL A 7 -3.13 0.89 -7.65
CA VAL A 7 -2.41 2.15 -7.56
C VAL A 7 -3.03 2.96 -6.43
N GLY A 8 -2.22 3.41 -5.49
CA GLY A 8 -2.70 4.24 -4.39
C GLY A 8 -1.57 4.83 -3.57
N ASN A 9 -1.93 5.59 -2.56
CA ASN A 9 -1.00 6.28 -1.67
C ASN A 9 -0.95 5.61 -0.30
N LEU A 10 0.24 5.55 0.29
CA LEU A 10 0.44 4.97 1.62
C LEU A 10 -0.37 5.72 2.68
N ALA A 11 -1.27 5.01 3.37
CA ALA A 11 -2.09 5.57 4.45
C ALA A 11 -1.25 6.04 5.65
N LYS A 12 -0.11 5.37 5.86
CA LYS A 12 0.85 5.61 6.95
C LYS A 12 2.23 5.10 6.55
N ASN A 13 3.24 5.42 7.36
CA ASN A 13 4.59 4.88 7.16
C ASN A 13 4.56 3.34 7.17
N PRO A 14 5.16 2.68 6.17
CA PRO A 14 5.23 1.23 6.13
C PRO A 14 6.10 0.72 7.29
N THR A 15 5.70 -0.42 7.87
CA THR A 15 6.43 -1.03 8.98
C THR A 15 7.06 -2.34 8.53
N LEU A 16 8.38 -2.45 8.68
CA LEU A 16 9.10 -3.71 8.50
C LEU A 16 8.96 -4.56 9.76
N SER A 17 8.77 -5.86 9.59
CA SER A 17 8.72 -6.82 10.67
C SER A 17 9.47 -8.08 10.28
N GLY A 18 10.07 -8.76 11.26
CA GLY A 18 10.98 -9.86 10.99
C GLY A 18 12.33 -9.42 10.40
N SER A 19 13.13 -10.38 9.96
CA SER A 19 14.44 -10.15 9.36
C SER A 19 14.81 -11.29 8.39
N GLY A 20 15.72 -11.02 7.45
CA GLY A 20 16.19 -11.98 6.45
C GLY A 20 15.03 -12.61 5.66
N ASP A 21 15.00 -13.93 5.58
CA ASP A 21 13.93 -14.67 4.86
C ASP A 21 12.54 -14.55 5.50
N ARG A 22 12.46 -14.10 6.75
CA ARG A 22 11.20 -13.87 7.47
C ARG A 22 10.77 -12.41 7.46
N ALA A 23 11.50 -11.54 6.76
CA ALA A 23 11.12 -10.13 6.64
C ALA A 23 9.78 -9.99 5.89
N TYR A 24 8.88 -9.20 6.45
CA TYR A 24 7.62 -8.81 5.82
C TYR A 24 7.27 -7.35 6.13
N CYS A 25 6.58 -6.71 5.20
CA CYS A 25 6.08 -5.36 5.36
C CYS A 25 4.58 -5.36 5.07
N ARG A 26 3.79 -4.97 6.07
CA ARG A 26 2.36 -4.72 5.90
C ARG A 26 2.17 -3.22 5.66
N PHE A 27 1.49 -2.90 4.58
CA PHE A 27 1.24 -1.51 4.20
C PHE A 27 -0.17 -1.37 3.63
N THR A 28 -0.77 -0.20 3.84
CA THR A 28 -2.14 0.09 3.42
C THR A 28 -2.10 1.19 2.38
N LEU A 29 -2.75 0.95 1.25
CA LEU A 29 -2.91 1.95 0.19
C LEU A 29 -4.33 2.45 0.15
N ILE A 30 -4.45 3.75 -0.12
CA ILE A 30 -5.72 4.44 -0.32
C ILE A 30 -5.76 4.92 -1.76
N SER A 31 -6.86 4.66 -2.44
CA SER A 31 -7.18 5.18 -3.76
C SER A 31 -8.57 5.78 -3.75
N ASN A 32 -8.77 6.88 -4.47
CA ASN A 32 -10.10 7.43 -4.71
C ASN A 32 -10.53 7.05 -6.12
N GLU A 33 -11.66 6.37 -6.22
CA GLU A 33 -12.24 5.93 -7.48
C GLU A 33 -13.50 6.73 -7.78
N TYR A 34 -13.77 6.98 -9.06
CA TYR A 34 -15.01 7.60 -9.48
C TYR A 34 -16.21 6.71 -9.12
N ALA A 35 -17.18 7.27 -8.42
CA ALA A 35 -18.35 6.57 -7.89
C ALA A 35 -19.67 7.12 -8.46
N GLY A 36 -19.62 7.74 -9.63
CA GLY A 36 -20.78 8.34 -10.29
C GLY A 36 -20.94 9.82 -10.00
N ARG A 37 -22.16 10.33 -10.20
CA ARG A 37 -22.54 11.72 -9.89
C ARG A 37 -23.63 11.75 -8.83
N ASP A 38 -23.72 12.84 -8.10
CA ASP A 38 -24.84 13.10 -7.19
C ASP A 38 -26.07 13.68 -7.92
N GLY A 39 -27.12 13.99 -7.16
CA GLY A 39 -28.37 14.55 -7.70
C GLY A 39 -28.21 15.96 -8.28
N GLU A 40 -27.11 16.66 -7.95
CA GLU A 40 -26.77 17.99 -8.47
C GLU A 40 -25.77 17.89 -9.65
N GLY A 41 -25.34 16.67 -10.00
CA GLY A 41 -24.46 16.40 -11.13
C GLY A 41 -22.96 16.49 -10.81
N ALA A 42 -22.57 16.72 -9.55
CA ALA A 42 -21.17 16.73 -9.14
C ALA A 42 -20.60 15.31 -9.06
N ALA A 43 -19.32 15.15 -9.42
CA ALA A 43 -18.65 13.86 -9.35
C ALA A 43 -18.50 13.39 -7.90
N ARG A 44 -18.85 12.14 -7.65
CA ARG A 44 -18.63 11.46 -6.38
C ARG A 44 -17.39 10.59 -6.47
N GLU A 45 -16.65 10.55 -5.38
CA GLU A 45 -15.53 9.63 -5.20
C GLU A 45 -15.86 8.59 -4.13
N ARG A 46 -15.34 7.39 -4.31
CA ARG A 46 -15.30 6.35 -3.30
C ARG A 46 -13.86 6.10 -2.92
N THR A 47 -13.58 6.16 -1.62
CA THR A 47 -12.28 5.77 -1.08
C THR A 47 -12.20 4.25 -0.96
N VAL A 48 -11.21 3.67 -1.63
CA VAL A 48 -10.83 2.25 -1.55
C VAL A 48 -9.56 2.13 -0.73
N THR A 49 -9.63 1.35 0.34
CA THR A 49 -8.52 1.14 1.28
C THR A 49 -8.19 -0.34 1.33
N LEU A 50 -7.03 -0.73 0.80
CA LEU A 50 -6.57 -2.13 0.79
C LEU A 50 -5.23 -2.27 1.51
N SER A 51 -5.10 -3.37 2.27
CA SER A 51 -3.86 -3.71 2.96
C SER A 51 -3.14 -4.84 2.23
N PHE A 52 -1.87 -4.60 1.94
CA PHE A 52 -0.98 -5.51 1.23
C PHE A 52 0.10 -6.04 2.17
N VAL A 53 0.66 -7.18 1.80
CA VAL A 53 1.87 -7.73 2.41
C VAL A 53 2.93 -7.95 1.34
N ALA A 54 4.13 -7.42 1.59
CA ALA A 54 5.34 -7.74 0.83
C ALA A 54 6.29 -8.56 1.71
N PHE A 55 7.13 -9.39 1.09
CA PHE A 55 8.08 -10.25 1.78
C PHE A 55 9.53 -9.99 1.33
N LYS A 56 10.49 -10.44 2.15
CA LYS A 56 11.93 -10.45 1.86
C LYS A 56 12.44 -9.07 1.43
N SER A 57 13.29 -9.02 0.41
CA SER A 57 13.90 -7.80 -0.11
C SER A 57 12.89 -6.72 -0.54
N MET A 58 11.68 -7.11 -0.96
CA MET A 58 10.64 -6.13 -1.29
C MET A 58 10.08 -5.46 -0.05
N ALA A 59 9.91 -6.20 1.05
CA ALA A 59 9.54 -5.63 2.34
C ALA A 59 10.56 -4.59 2.81
N ASP A 60 11.85 -4.94 2.75
CA ASP A 60 12.94 -4.03 3.10
C ASP A 60 12.93 -2.76 2.23
N ARG A 61 12.76 -2.91 0.92
CA ARG A 61 12.74 -1.78 -0.01
C ARG A 61 11.60 -0.82 0.27
N ILE A 62 10.40 -1.33 0.53
CA ILE A 62 9.23 -0.48 0.84
C ILE A 62 9.45 0.24 2.17
N ALA A 63 9.84 -0.48 3.22
CA ALA A 63 10.02 0.11 4.54
C ALA A 63 11.12 1.18 4.61
N ARG A 64 12.19 1.03 3.81
CA ARG A 64 13.33 1.96 3.81
C ARG A 64 13.12 3.19 2.93
N ASN A 65 12.38 3.06 1.83
CA ASN A 65 12.31 4.10 0.81
C ASN A 65 10.97 4.84 0.78
N CYS A 66 9.96 4.39 1.51
CA CYS A 66 8.63 4.97 1.45
C CYS A 66 8.21 5.63 2.75
N MET A 67 7.47 6.73 2.60
CA MET A 67 6.79 7.43 3.68
C MET A 67 5.29 7.49 3.42
N LYS A 68 4.53 7.89 4.44
CA LYS A 68 3.10 8.18 4.31
C LYS A 68 2.85 9.12 3.13
N GLY A 69 1.82 8.80 2.35
CA GLY A 69 1.42 9.54 1.17
C GLY A 69 2.22 9.21 -0.09
N ASP A 70 3.33 8.47 -0.04
CA ASP A 70 4.02 8.01 -1.25
C ASP A 70 3.10 7.11 -2.07
N GLN A 71 3.08 7.33 -3.38
CA GLN A 71 2.32 6.51 -4.32
C GLN A 71 3.07 5.20 -4.61
N LEU A 72 2.35 4.09 -4.56
CA LEU A 72 2.84 2.78 -5.00
C LEU A 72 1.93 2.22 -6.09
N ILE A 73 2.54 1.54 -7.06
CA ILE A 73 1.87 0.71 -8.06
C ILE A 73 2.23 -0.73 -7.72
N VAL A 74 1.23 -1.51 -7.32
CA VAL A 74 1.41 -2.86 -6.76
C VAL A 74 0.77 -3.88 -7.68
N GLU A 75 1.59 -4.73 -8.29
CA GLU A 75 1.13 -5.99 -8.86
C GLU A 75 1.01 -7.00 -7.73
N HIS A 76 -0.13 -7.67 -7.62
CA HIS A 76 -0.38 -8.58 -6.51
C HIS A 76 -1.20 -9.80 -6.92
N ARG A 77 -1.05 -10.85 -6.11
CA ARG A 77 -1.96 -11.99 -6.10
C ARG A 77 -2.83 -11.94 -4.84
N ILE A 78 -4.00 -12.56 -4.94
CA ILE A 78 -4.96 -12.71 -3.87
C ILE A 78 -4.91 -14.17 -3.43
N ALA A 79 -4.75 -14.40 -2.13
CA ALA A 79 -4.78 -15.72 -1.52
C ALA A 79 -5.80 -15.75 -0.40
N ASN A 80 -6.48 -16.89 -0.21
CA ASN A 80 -7.34 -17.08 0.94
C ASN A 80 -6.50 -17.11 2.22
N ASN A 81 -7.03 -16.48 3.26
CA ASN A 81 -6.51 -16.50 4.62
C ASN A 81 -7.67 -16.79 5.58
N ASN A 82 -8.32 -17.93 5.34
CA ASN A 82 -9.45 -18.37 6.13
C ASN A 82 -8.96 -18.81 7.52
N ARG A 83 -9.73 -18.48 8.55
CA ARG A 83 -9.45 -18.85 9.94
C ARG A 83 -10.68 -19.46 10.58
N GLU A 84 -10.48 -20.44 11.45
CA GLU A 84 -11.55 -20.97 12.30
C GLU A 84 -11.66 -20.10 13.56
N VAL A 85 -12.86 -19.60 13.85
CA VAL A 85 -13.17 -18.84 15.07
C VAL A 85 -14.47 -19.41 15.62
N ASP A 86 -14.43 -19.90 16.87
CA ASP A 86 -15.60 -20.46 17.56
C ASP A 86 -16.33 -21.59 16.79
N GLY A 87 -15.59 -22.36 15.99
CA GLY A 87 -16.13 -23.46 15.18
C GLY A 87 -16.71 -23.03 13.83
N GLU A 88 -16.59 -21.76 13.46
CA GLU A 88 -16.99 -21.22 12.16
C GLU A 88 -15.77 -20.78 11.33
N THR A 89 -15.80 -21.12 10.04
CA THR A 89 -14.81 -20.64 9.07
C THR A 89 -15.06 -19.17 8.73
N VAL A 90 -14.20 -18.29 9.23
CA VAL A 90 -14.14 -16.88 8.81
C VAL A 90 -13.27 -16.79 7.55
N TYR A 91 -13.92 -16.50 6.42
CA TYR A 91 -13.23 -16.30 5.15
C TYR A 91 -12.46 -14.97 5.14
N GLY A 92 -11.22 -15.03 4.66
CA GLY A 92 -10.33 -13.88 4.60
C GLY A 92 -9.49 -13.92 3.34
N PHE A 93 -8.92 -12.77 2.98
CA PHE A 93 -8.05 -12.65 1.82
C PHE A 93 -6.80 -11.86 2.18
N ASP A 94 -5.64 -12.36 1.77
CA ASP A 94 -4.40 -11.63 1.77
C ASP A 94 -4.09 -11.12 0.35
N PHE A 95 -3.74 -9.84 0.26
CA PHE A 95 -3.25 -9.21 -0.95
C PHE A 95 -1.71 -9.23 -0.90
N ILE A 96 -1.12 -10.19 -1.60
CA ILE A 96 0.32 -10.44 -1.55
C ILE A 96 0.96 -9.72 -2.71
N ALA A 97 1.76 -8.70 -2.41
CA ALA A 97 2.52 -7.96 -3.40
C ALA A 97 3.55 -8.89 -4.05
N GLU A 98 3.61 -8.87 -5.38
CA GLU A 98 4.59 -9.61 -6.20
C GLU A 98 5.60 -8.66 -6.84
N ARG A 99 5.14 -7.46 -7.22
CA ARG A 99 5.98 -6.38 -7.72
C ARG A 99 5.47 -5.04 -7.22
N VAL A 100 6.40 -4.16 -6.86
CA VAL A 100 6.09 -2.78 -6.44
C VAL A 100 6.94 -1.80 -7.23
N GLN A 101 6.28 -0.84 -7.86
CA GLN A 101 6.89 0.35 -8.43
C GLN A 101 6.58 1.55 -7.54
N PHE A 102 7.61 2.35 -7.27
CA PHE A 102 7.51 3.60 -6.51
C PHE A 102 7.08 4.73 -7.46
N GLY A 103 5.99 5.41 -7.12
CA GLY A 103 5.43 6.53 -7.87
C GLY A 103 5.81 7.88 -7.27
N ALA A 104 4.88 8.83 -7.32
CA ALA A 104 5.10 10.19 -6.81
C ALA A 104 5.35 10.20 -5.28
N PRO A 105 6.33 11.01 -4.80
CA PRO A 105 6.55 11.17 -3.37
C PRO A 105 5.38 11.91 -2.72
N GLY A 106 5.00 11.50 -1.51
CA GLY A 106 4.03 12.16 -0.66
C GLY A 106 4.52 13.50 -0.14
N LYS A 107 3.63 14.25 0.51
CA LYS A 107 3.95 15.58 1.06
C LYS A 107 5.13 15.53 2.04
N GLU A 108 5.07 14.62 3.01
CA GLU A 108 6.09 14.47 4.07
C GLU A 108 7.47 14.16 3.46
N LYS A 109 7.53 13.28 2.45
CA LYS A 109 8.79 12.96 1.77
C LYS A 109 9.34 14.14 0.96
N ARG A 110 8.48 14.92 0.29
CA ARG A 110 8.92 16.11 -0.45
C ARG A 110 9.50 17.16 0.48
N GLU A 111 8.88 17.37 1.64
CA GLU A 111 9.38 18.30 2.67
C GLU A 111 10.75 17.84 3.18
N HIS A 112 10.90 16.57 3.55
CA HIS A 112 12.19 16.01 4.00
C HIS A 112 13.31 16.15 2.95
N LEU A 113 12.99 15.93 1.67
CA LEU A 113 13.96 16.10 0.58
C LEU A 113 14.36 17.57 0.38
N ALA A 114 13.43 18.51 0.54
CA ALA A 114 13.72 19.94 0.41
C ALA A 114 14.62 20.46 1.55
N GLU A 115 14.38 20.01 2.79
CA GLU A 115 15.19 20.37 3.96
C GLU A 115 16.64 19.89 3.84
N ASN A 116 16.83 18.65 3.36
CA ASN A 116 18.15 18.08 3.16
C ASN A 116 18.92 18.74 2.00
N GLN A 117 18.22 19.26 0.98
CA GLN A 117 18.85 19.97 -0.14
C GLN A 117 19.29 21.39 0.26
N GLY A 118 18.49 22.09 1.06
CA GLY A 118 18.84 23.44 1.54
C GLY A 118 19.90 23.49 2.65
N SER A 119 20.35 22.34 3.17
CA SER A 119 21.41 22.25 4.19
C SER A 119 22.81 22.02 3.59
N ASN A 120 22.90 21.82 2.27
CA ASN A 120 24.14 21.55 1.54
C ASN A 120 24.64 22.75 0.71
N ASP A 121 24.00 23.92 0.86
CA ASP A 121 24.39 25.23 0.30
C ASP A 121 24.81 26.17 1.45
#